data_AF-V6CJ77-F1
#
_entry.id   AF-V6CJ77-F1
#
_cell.length_a   1.000
_cell.length_b   1.000
_cell.length_c   1.000
_cell.angle_alpha   90.00
_cell.angle_beta   90.00
_cell.angle_gamma   90.00
#
_symmetry.space_group_name_H-M   'P 1'
#
loop_
_entity.id
_entity.type
_entity.pdbx_description
1 polymer ?
#
loop_
_entity_poly.entity_id
_entity_poly.type
_entity_poly.pdbx_seq_one_letter_code
_entity_poly.pdbx_strand_id
1 'polypeptide(L)'
;MSKVSIQNAGMKMFSRTEGKVENTRFRLSQEGIRYLFKFMQKQKVKIGTEDMLFMLKSDENLVPLEKLECKGDVRKQQNGTVVVYCDDDEPVCTWVGYHTIAPYISKEERLHLLRMMGVDCAEIELLMKSKRKEKAAQDREAAWARKEEAAKAAEPSSSSTDAPESAETLEIPEENVQEMTE
;
A
#
# COMPACT_ATOMS: atom_id res chain seq x y z
N MET A 1 12.82 -35.60 -14.77
CA MET A 1 13.08 -34.53 -13.80
C MET A 1 11.99 -33.48 -13.89
N SER A 2 11.36 -33.12 -12.78
CA SER A 2 10.41 -32.01 -12.71
C SER A 2 11.14 -30.66 -12.79
N LYS A 3 10.69 -29.76 -13.67
CA LYS A 3 11.20 -28.39 -13.73
C LYS A 3 10.46 -27.54 -12.69
N VAL A 4 11.20 -26.94 -11.77
CA VAL A 4 10.67 -25.96 -10.81
C VAL A 4 10.71 -24.57 -11.46
N SER A 5 9.59 -23.84 -11.40
CA SER A 5 9.54 -22.43 -11.76
C SER A 5 9.75 -21.58 -10.51
N ILE A 6 10.82 -20.79 -10.49
CA ILE A 6 11.11 -19.85 -9.40
C ILE A 6 10.64 -18.47 -9.88
N GLN A 7 9.65 -17.90 -9.20
CA GLN A 7 9.08 -16.59 -9.54
C GLN A 7 9.95 -15.44 -9.01
N ASN A 8 10.36 -15.52 -7.74
CA ASN A 8 11.27 -14.59 -7.09
C ASN A 8 12.37 -15.38 -6.37
N ALA A 9 13.61 -14.85 -6.36
CA ALA A 9 14.76 -15.49 -5.73
C ALA A 9 15.58 -14.44 -4.97
N GLY A 10 15.47 -14.44 -3.64
CA GLY A 10 16.11 -13.45 -2.78
C GLY A 10 15.48 -12.06 -2.90
N MET A 11 16.28 -11.04 -2.60
CA MET A 11 15.87 -9.63 -2.51
C MET A 11 16.64 -8.78 -3.53
N LYS A 12 15.96 -7.84 -4.18
CA LYS A 12 16.56 -6.96 -5.17
C LYS A 12 17.35 -5.83 -4.49
N MET A 13 18.65 -6.02 -4.33
CA MET A 13 19.55 -5.01 -3.73
C MET A 13 19.86 -3.83 -4.68
N PHE A 14 20.00 -4.11 -5.98
CA PHE A 14 20.38 -3.13 -7.00
C PHE A 14 19.50 -3.25 -8.25
N SER A 15 19.32 -2.15 -8.97
CA SER A 15 18.66 -2.10 -10.28
C SER A 15 19.60 -1.52 -11.34
N ARG A 16 19.51 -1.98 -12.59
CA ARG A 16 20.25 -1.35 -13.70
C ARG A 16 19.73 0.06 -13.97
N THR A 17 20.63 1.01 -14.17
CA THR A 17 20.29 2.37 -14.59
C THR A 17 19.86 2.36 -16.06
N GLU A 18 18.64 2.80 -16.34
CA GLU A 18 18.12 2.97 -17.70
C GLU A 18 18.58 4.33 -18.24
N GLY A 19 19.55 4.37 -19.17
CA GLY A 19 19.97 5.60 -19.85
C GLY A 19 21.48 5.78 -20.03
N LYS A 20 21.88 6.89 -20.69
CA LYS A 20 23.27 7.25 -21.02
C LYS A 20 24.05 7.85 -19.82
N VAL A 21 23.92 7.27 -18.63
CA VAL A 21 24.74 7.68 -17.47
C VAL A 21 26.03 6.86 -17.47
N GLU A 22 27.03 7.35 -18.20
CA GLU A 22 28.20 6.57 -18.62
C GLU A 22 28.98 5.92 -17.46
N ASN A 23 29.05 6.58 -16.30
CA ASN A 23 29.82 6.11 -15.14
C ASN A 23 29.09 5.13 -14.21
N THR A 24 27.75 5.06 -14.21
CA THR A 24 27.00 4.39 -13.12
C THR A 24 25.91 3.43 -13.64
N ARG A 25 26.31 2.18 -13.88
CA ARG A 25 25.44 1.10 -14.42
C ARG A 25 24.37 0.57 -13.47
N PHE A 26 24.55 0.75 -12.17
CA PHE A 26 23.62 0.26 -11.14
C PHE A 26 23.24 1.37 -10.18
N ARG A 27 21.95 1.40 -9.82
CA ARG A 27 21.40 2.18 -8.70
C ARG A 27 21.02 1.26 -7.55
N LEU A 28 20.93 1.83 -6.35
CA LEU A 28 20.30 1.15 -5.20
C LEU A 28 18.81 0.92 -5.50
N SER A 29 18.28 -0.16 -4.95
CA SER A 29 16.86 -0.52 -5.01
C SER A 29 16.20 -0.18 -3.68
N GLN A 30 14.95 0.32 -3.71
CA GLN A 30 14.19 0.57 -2.48
C GLN A 30 13.97 -0.72 -1.66
N GLU A 31 13.74 -1.84 -2.32
CA GLU A 31 13.52 -3.13 -1.66
C GLU A 31 14.70 -3.54 -0.74
N GLY A 32 15.94 -3.30 -1.19
CA GLY A 32 17.14 -3.66 -0.45
C GLY A 32 17.70 -2.58 0.48
N ILE A 33 17.23 -1.33 0.42
CA ILE A 33 17.91 -0.22 1.10
C ILE A 33 17.85 -0.35 2.63
N ARG A 34 16.73 -0.80 3.19
CA ARG A 34 16.57 -1.05 4.64
C ARG A 34 17.65 -1.97 5.23
N TYR A 35 18.18 -2.89 4.42
CA TYR A 35 19.22 -3.82 4.84
C TYR A 35 20.64 -3.28 4.63
N LEU A 36 20.85 -2.47 3.58
CA LEU A 36 22.15 -1.85 3.27
C LEU A 36 22.45 -0.59 4.09
N PHE A 37 21.42 0.17 4.48
CA PHE A 37 21.54 1.53 5.01
C PHE A 37 22.48 1.64 6.23
N LYS A 38 22.39 0.67 7.16
CA LYS A 38 23.26 0.56 8.34
C LYS A 38 24.75 0.36 8.02
N PHE A 39 25.07 -0.15 6.83
CA PHE A 39 26.45 -0.32 6.34
C PHE A 39 26.90 0.82 5.41
N MET A 40 25.98 1.71 4.99
CA MET A 40 26.30 2.83 4.11
C MET A 40 26.95 3.99 4.88
N GLN A 41 28.13 4.39 4.43
CA GLN A 41 28.91 5.52 4.95
C GLN A 41 28.89 6.76 4.04
N LYS A 42 28.43 6.62 2.80
CA LYS A 42 28.44 7.67 1.75
C LYS A 42 27.11 7.68 1.00
N GLN A 43 26.85 8.74 0.24
CA GLN A 43 25.65 8.89 -0.58
C GLN A 43 24.34 8.76 0.23
N LYS A 44 24.37 9.19 1.49
CA LYS A 44 23.17 9.34 2.33
C LYS A 44 23.10 10.75 2.93
N VAL A 45 21.90 11.32 2.97
CA VAL A 45 21.63 12.68 3.46
C VAL A 45 20.44 12.61 4.41
N LYS A 46 20.61 13.09 5.65
CA LYS A 46 19.49 13.26 6.57
C LYS A 46 18.72 14.51 6.16
N ILE A 47 17.40 14.40 6.05
CA ILE A 47 16.51 15.50 5.62
C ILE A 47 15.43 15.76 6.67
N GLY A 48 14.86 16.96 6.65
CA GLY A 48 13.71 17.30 7.49
C GLY A 48 12.45 16.56 7.07
N THR A 49 11.53 16.35 8.02
CA THR A 49 10.25 15.68 7.76
C THR A 49 9.42 16.41 6.70
N GLU A 50 9.47 17.75 6.67
CA GLU A 50 8.76 18.56 5.66
C GLU A 50 9.26 18.30 4.23
N ASP A 51 10.58 18.21 4.01
CA ASP A 51 11.16 17.86 2.72
C ASP A 51 10.74 16.44 2.29
N MET A 52 10.72 15.49 3.22
CA MET A 52 10.27 14.11 2.97
C MET A 52 8.78 14.08 2.61
N LEU A 53 7.93 14.75 3.40
CA LEU A 53 6.51 14.93 3.14
C LEU A 53 6.24 15.53 1.78
N PHE A 54 6.95 16.60 1.42
CA PHE A 54 6.83 17.27 0.13
C PHE A 54 7.20 16.34 -1.04
N MET A 55 8.32 15.62 -0.94
CA MET A 55 8.71 14.64 -1.96
C MET A 55 7.71 13.50 -2.10
N LEU A 56 7.18 12.97 -1.00
CA LEU A 56 6.27 11.82 -0.98
C LEU A 56 4.87 12.18 -1.49
N LYS A 57 4.35 13.37 -1.11
CA LYS A 57 3.05 13.91 -1.58
C LYS A 57 3.07 14.45 -3.01
N SER A 58 4.25 14.75 -3.57
CA SER A 58 4.37 15.21 -4.96
C SER A 58 3.86 14.14 -5.95
N ASP A 59 2.86 14.52 -6.76
CA ASP A 59 2.40 13.73 -7.92
C ASP A 59 3.50 13.53 -8.97
N GLU A 60 4.39 14.51 -9.10
CA GLU A 60 5.56 14.44 -9.97
C GLU A 60 6.69 13.65 -9.30
N ASN A 61 7.25 12.69 -10.03
CA ASN A 61 8.46 11.98 -9.60
C ASN A 61 9.73 12.84 -9.69
N LEU A 62 9.74 13.97 -10.41
CA LEU A 62 10.90 14.86 -10.57
C LEU A 62 10.73 16.10 -9.70
N VAL A 63 11.07 16.01 -8.43
CA VAL A 63 10.89 17.11 -7.46
C VAL A 63 11.98 18.17 -7.68
N PRO A 64 11.66 19.46 -7.89
CA PRO A 64 12.67 20.51 -8.05
C PRO A 64 13.45 20.74 -6.75
N LEU A 65 14.79 20.64 -6.82
CA LEU A 65 15.67 20.83 -5.65
C LEU A 65 15.51 22.21 -5.00
N GLU A 66 15.18 23.26 -5.78
CA GLU A 66 15.05 24.61 -5.22
C GLU A 66 13.88 24.76 -4.23
N LYS A 67 12.91 23.82 -4.25
CA LYS A 67 11.77 23.77 -3.30
C LYS A 67 12.08 23.03 -1.99
N LEU A 68 13.28 22.45 -1.85
CA LEU A 68 13.69 21.68 -0.68
C LEU A 68 14.73 22.43 0.15
N GLU A 69 14.65 22.31 1.47
CA GLU A 69 15.63 22.90 2.39
C GLU A 69 16.97 22.15 2.33
N CYS A 70 16.92 20.81 2.24
CA CYS A 70 18.09 19.93 2.15
C CYS A 70 18.92 20.07 0.86
N LYS A 71 18.52 20.94 -0.08
CA LYS A 71 19.19 21.12 -1.38
C LYS A 71 20.70 21.36 -1.28
N GLY A 72 21.15 22.02 -0.22
CA GLY A 72 22.57 22.25 0.06
C GLY A 72 23.34 20.95 0.33
N ASP A 73 22.79 20.06 1.14
CA ASP A 73 23.42 18.79 1.52
C ASP A 73 23.29 17.73 0.42
N VAL A 74 22.17 17.74 -0.31
CA VAL A 74 21.98 16.94 -1.52
C VAL A 74 23.00 17.33 -2.60
N ARG A 75 23.26 18.64 -2.82
CA ARG A 75 24.28 19.13 -3.77
C ARG A 75 25.73 18.85 -3.37
N LYS A 76 26.01 18.54 -2.09
CA LYS A 76 27.34 18.05 -1.66
C LYS A 76 27.58 16.60 -2.10
N GLN A 77 26.53 15.85 -2.44
CA GLN A 77 26.66 14.52 -3.04
C GLN A 77 26.92 14.63 -4.55
N GLN A 78 27.51 13.58 -5.12
CA GLN A 78 27.63 13.47 -6.58
C GLN A 78 26.27 13.13 -7.22
N ASN A 79 26.05 13.65 -8.44
CA ASN A 79 24.87 13.31 -9.25
C ASN A 79 24.73 11.78 -9.40
N GLY A 80 23.49 11.28 -9.31
CA GLY A 80 23.21 9.85 -9.32
C GLY A 80 22.39 9.42 -8.12
N THR A 81 22.62 8.20 -7.61
CA THR A 81 21.85 7.69 -6.48
C THR A 81 22.28 8.31 -5.15
N VAL A 82 21.32 8.85 -4.40
CA VAL A 82 21.48 9.33 -3.03
C VAL A 82 20.32 8.81 -2.19
N VAL A 83 20.60 8.38 -0.97
CA VAL A 83 19.59 7.89 -0.02
C VAL A 83 19.23 9.01 0.94
N VAL A 84 17.95 9.38 0.97
CA VAL A 84 17.43 10.42 1.88
C VAL A 84 16.65 9.75 3.01
N TYR A 85 16.75 10.29 4.22
CA TYR A 85 16.12 9.70 5.40
C TYR A 85 15.80 10.77 6.44
N CYS A 86 14.70 10.61 7.16
CA CYS A 86 14.44 11.36 8.38
C CYS A 86 14.94 10.55 9.58
N ASP A 87 14.46 9.31 9.66
CA ASP A 87 14.89 8.29 10.62
C ASP A 87 15.59 7.13 9.90
N ASP A 88 16.48 6.44 10.61
CA ASP A 88 17.36 5.41 10.04
C ASP A 88 16.63 4.13 9.59
N ASP A 89 15.38 3.93 10.04
CA ASP A 89 14.56 2.74 9.78
C ASP A 89 13.81 2.76 8.45
N GLU A 90 13.45 3.95 7.92
CA GLU A 90 12.70 4.13 6.67
C GLU A 90 13.44 5.03 5.65
N PRO A 91 14.64 4.63 5.19
CA PRO A 91 15.40 5.35 4.18
C PRO A 91 14.79 5.22 2.77
N VAL A 92 14.84 6.31 2.00
CA VAL A 92 14.30 6.40 0.64
C VAL A 92 15.43 6.54 -0.38
N CYS A 93 15.51 5.61 -1.34
CA CYS A 93 16.39 5.73 -2.49
C CYS A 93 15.90 6.84 -3.43
N THR A 94 16.79 7.76 -3.81
CA THR A 94 16.49 8.83 -4.77
C THR A 94 17.55 8.90 -5.87
N TRP A 95 17.20 9.55 -6.98
CA TRP A 95 18.14 10.01 -7.99
C TRP A 95 18.25 11.53 -7.99
N VAL A 96 19.47 12.02 -7.82
CA VAL A 96 19.81 13.44 -7.83
C VAL A 96 20.35 13.80 -9.20
N GLY A 97 19.55 14.59 -9.93
CA GLY A 97 19.99 15.31 -11.12
C GLY A 97 20.53 16.70 -10.79
N TYR A 98 20.79 17.51 -11.81
CA TYR A 98 21.36 18.85 -11.64
C TYR A 98 20.40 19.86 -10.97
N HIS A 99 19.09 19.74 -11.23
CA HIS A 99 18.05 20.61 -10.69
C HIS A 99 16.92 19.87 -9.95
N THR A 100 16.93 18.53 -9.95
CA THR A 100 15.82 17.70 -9.49
C THR A 100 16.30 16.54 -8.63
N ILE A 101 15.44 16.08 -7.72
CA ILE A 101 15.57 14.84 -6.98
C ILE A 101 14.35 13.97 -7.26
N ALA A 102 14.57 12.66 -7.43
CA ALA A 102 13.53 11.73 -7.82
C ALA A 102 13.47 10.50 -6.91
N PRO A 103 12.46 10.37 -6.03
CA PRO A 103 12.25 9.17 -5.23
C PRO A 103 11.99 7.93 -6.11
N TYR A 104 12.77 6.87 -5.92
CA TYR A 104 12.63 5.60 -6.64
C TYR A 104 11.74 4.61 -5.89
N ILE A 105 10.51 5.05 -5.66
CA ILE A 105 9.50 4.34 -4.88
C ILE A 105 8.17 4.32 -5.65
N SER A 106 7.43 3.23 -5.51
CA SER A 106 6.09 3.07 -6.08
C SER A 106 5.06 4.00 -5.41
N LYS A 107 3.87 4.13 -6.01
CA LYS A 107 2.77 4.90 -5.41
C LYS A 107 2.30 4.26 -4.10
N GLU A 108 2.30 2.94 -4.07
CA GLU A 108 1.99 2.10 -2.92
C GLU A 108 2.99 2.30 -1.77
N GLU A 109 4.30 2.36 -2.07
CA GLU A 109 5.34 2.66 -1.07
C GLU A 109 5.27 4.12 -0.56
N ARG A 110 5.01 5.10 -1.44
CA ARG A 110 4.77 6.50 -1.03
C ARG A 110 3.66 6.58 0.01
N LEU A 111 2.53 5.92 -0.28
CA LEU A 111 1.37 5.85 0.61
C LEU A 111 1.71 5.18 1.96
N HIS A 112 2.48 4.08 1.93
CA HIS A 112 2.92 3.41 3.14
C HIS A 112 3.81 4.32 4.01
N LEU A 113 4.80 4.98 3.43
CA LEU A 113 5.70 5.91 4.14
C LEU A 113 4.95 7.11 4.73
N LEU A 114 3.98 7.67 3.99
CA LEU A 114 3.12 8.75 4.51
C LEU A 114 2.32 8.31 5.75
N ARG A 115 1.75 7.10 5.74
CA ARG A 115 1.06 6.53 6.92
C ARG A 115 2.01 6.28 8.09
N MET A 116 3.25 5.82 7.83
CA MET A 116 4.28 5.64 8.86
C MET A 116 4.69 6.97 9.52
N MET A 117 4.62 8.08 8.78
CA MET A 117 4.81 9.44 9.31
C MET A 117 3.53 10.04 9.94
N GLY A 118 2.46 9.26 10.14
CA GLY A 118 1.22 9.71 10.77
C GLY A 118 0.33 10.62 9.92
N VAL A 119 0.53 10.66 8.60
CA VAL A 119 -0.28 11.48 7.67
C VAL A 119 -1.60 10.78 7.37
N ASP A 120 -2.72 11.52 7.45
CA ASP A 120 -3.98 11.04 6.85
C ASP A 120 -3.87 11.04 5.32
N CYS A 121 -4.07 9.86 4.74
CA CYS A 121 -3.93 9.62 3.31
C CYS A 121 -5.27 9.40 2.59
N ALA A 122 -6.42 9.57 3.26
CA ALA A 122 -7.74 9.29 2.67
C ALA A 122 -7.97 9.99 1.31
N GLU A 123 -7.59 11.26 1.21
CA GLU A 123 -7.68 12.04 -0.04
C GLU A 123 -6.70 11.54 -1.11
N ILE A 124 -5.45 11.24 -0.72
CA ILE A 124 -4.41 10.72 -1.61
C ILE A 124 -4.83 9.36 -2.19
N GLU A 125 -5.44 8.50 -1.36
CA GLU A 125 -5.96 7.20 -1.77
C GLU A 125 -7.13 7.32 -2.74
N LEU A 126 -8.02 8.30 -2.53
CA LEU A 126 -9.11 8.61 -3.46
C LEU A 126 -8.56 9.02 -4.84
N LEU A 127 -7.56 9.90 -4.87
CA LEU A 127 -6.88 10.35 -6.09
C LEU A 127 -6.08 9.22 -6.77
N MET A 128 -5.53 8.27 -6.00
CA MET A 128 -4.78 7.11 -6.51
C MET A 128 -5.67 5.95 -7.00
N LYS A 129 -6.98 5.93 -6.72
CA LYS A 129 -7.91 4.94 -7.29
C LYS A 129 -7.99 5.15 -8.81
N SER A 130 -7.28 4.29 -9.55
CA SER A 130 -7.40 4.31 -11.01
C SER A 130 -8.82 3.96 -11.45
N LYS A 131 -9.28 4.56 -12.57
CA LYS A 131 -10.57 4.24 -13.21
C LYS A 131 -10.80 2.73 -13.42
N ARG A 132 -9.71 1.94 -13.52
CA ARG A 132 -9.76 0.47 -13.61
C ARG A 132 -10.04 -0.22 -12.26
N LYS A 133 -9.46 0.27 -11.15
CA LYS A 133 -9.79 -0.21 -9.79
C LYS A 133 -11.20 0.20 -9.38
N GLU A 134 -11.61 1.42 -9.75
CA GLU A 134 -12.97 1.95 -9.54
C GLU A 134 -14.02 1.14 -10.32
N LYS A 135 -13.84 0.95 -11.63
CA LYS A 135 -14.71 0.07 -12.42
C LYS A 135 -14.75 -1.36 -11.86
N ALA A 136 -13.61 -1.93 -11.46
CA ALA A 136 -13.57 -3.25 -10.85
C ALA A 136 -14.20 -3.32 -9.45
N ALA A 137 -14.45 -2.19 -8.77
CA ALA A 137 -15.26 -2.15 -7.55
C ALA A 137 -16.75 -2.11 -7.92
N GLN A 138 -17.15 -1.20 -8.81
CA GLN A 138 -18.51 -1.07 -9.33
C GLN A 138 -19.02 -2.39 -9.96
N ASP A 139 -18.21 -3.06 -10.78
CA ASP A 139 -18.53 -4.35 -11.40
C ASP A 139 -18.76 -5.46 -10.33
N ARG A 140 -18.07 -5.38 -9.17
CA ARG A 140 -18.25 -6.33 -8.05
C ARG A 140 -19.48 -6.02 -7.21
N GLU A 141 -19.74 -4.74 -6.92
CA GLU A 141 -20.94 -4.29 -6.22
C GLU A 141 -22.21 -4.62 -7.04
N ALA A 142 -22.20 -4.35 -8.35
CA ALA A 142 -23.29 -4.72 -9.25
C ALA A 142 -23.50 -6.24 -9.36
N ALA A 143 -22.43 -7.04 -9.31
CA ALA A 143 -22.53 -8.50 -9.28
C ALA A 143 -23.10 -9.02 -7.95
N TRP A 144 -22.78 -8.36 -6.83
CA TRP A 144 -23.33 -8.71 -5.52
C TRP A 144 -24.81 -8.36 -5.42
N ALA A 145 -25.19 -7.13 -5.82
CA ALA A 145 -26.58 -6.69 -5.83
C ALA A 145 -27.48 -7.61 -6.67
N ARG A 146 -27.06 -8.00 -7.88
CA ARG A 146 -27.78 -8.98 -8.72
C ARG A 146 -27.93 -10.35 -8.04
N LYS A 147 -26.96 -10.76 -7.22
CA LYS A 147 -27.01 -12.02 -6.48
C LYS A 147 -27.99 -11.94 -5.29
N GLU A 148 -28.06 -10.79 -4.60
CA GLU A 148 -29.08 -10.54 -3.57
C GLU A 148 -30.50 -10.44 -4.16
N GLU A 149 -30.67 -9.75 -5.30
CA GLU A 149 -31.97 -9.69 -5.99
C GLU A 149 -32.43 -11.08 -6.45
N ALA A 150 -31.53 -11.88 -7.03
CA ALA A 150 -31.83 -13.25 -7.41
C ALA A 150 -32.12 -14.17 -6.21
N ALA A 151 -31.51 -13.93 -5.04
CA ALA A 151 -31.83 -14.65 -3.82
C ALA A 151 -33.21 -14.27 -3.26
N LYS A 152 -33.55 -12.97 -3.21
CA LYS A 152 -34.86 -12.47 -2.76
C LYS A 152 -35.99 -12.88 -3.71
N ALA A 153 -35.73 -12.97 -5.01
CA ALA A 153 -36.69 -13.48 -5.99
C ALA A 153 -36.89 -15.02 -5.94
N ALA A 154 -36.07 -15.74 -5.17
CA ALA A 154 -36.13 -17.19 -5.00
C ALA A 154 -36.77 -17.64 -3.68
N GLU A 155 -37.20 -16.73 -2.80
CA GLU A 155 -38.03 -17.06 -1.64
C GLU A 155 -39.49 -17.26 -2.09
N PRO A 156 -40.08 -18.46 -1.97
CA PRO A 156 -41.43 -18.70 -2.43
C PRO A 156 -42.46 -18.15 -1.43
N SER A 157 -43.32 -17.25 -1.91
CA SER A 157 -44.55 -16.85 -1.22
C SER A 157 -45.50 -18.05 -1.04
N SER A 158 -45.38 -18.77 0.07
CA SER A 158 -46.35 -19.78 0.50
C SER A 158 -47.54 -19.12 1.22
N SER A 159 -48.41 -18.46 0.45
CA SER A 159 -49.69 -17.93 0.91
C SER A 159 -50.84 -18.80 0.38
N SER A 160 -51.22 -19.81 1.16
CA SER A 160 -52.50 -20.50 1.04
C SER A 160 -53.10 -20.69 2.43
N THR A 161 -54.01 -19.79 2.79
CA THR A 161 -54.99 -20.03 3.86
C THR A 161 -55.79 -21.28 3.54
N ASP A 162 -55.90 -22.20 4.51
CA ASP A 162 -57.21 -22.66 5.00
C ASP A 162 -57.06 -23.39 6.35
N ALA A 163 -57.96 -23.06 7.27
CA ALA A 163 -58.24 -23.68 8.57
C ALA A 163 -59.78 -23.64 8.74
N PRO A 164 -60.46 -24.41 9.63
CA PRO A 164 -59.96 -25.17 10.80
C PRO A 164 -60.41 -26.66 10.71
N GLU A 165 -60.56 -27.51 11.76
CA GLU A 165 -60.48 -27.36 13.22
C GLU A 165 -60.17 -28.69 13.93
N SER A 166 -59.21 -28.72 14.86
CA SER A 166 -59.24 -29.60 16.06
C SER A 166 -58.13 -29.21 17.05
N ALA A 167 -58.47 -29.16 18.34
CA ALA A 167 -57.58 -28.70 19.41
C ALA A 167 -57.07 -29.87 20.26
N GLU A 168 -55.79 -29.85 20.62
CA GLU A 168 -55.29 -30.51 21.84
C GLU A 168 -54.00 -29.83 22.38
N THR A 169 -54.24 -28.85 23.24
CA THR A 169 -53.67 -28.69 24.60
C THR A 169 -52.20 -29.06 24.89
N LEU A 170 -51.41 -28.01 25.22
CA LEU A 170 -50.32 -27.92 26.22
C LEU A 170 -49.27 -29.04 26.37
N GLU A 171 -47.99 -28.67 26.35
CA GLU A 171 -47.17 -28.64 27.59
C GLU A 171 -45.90 -27.78 27.44
N ILE A 172 -45.35 -27.35 28.59
CA ILE A 172 -44.24 -26.39 28.73
C ILE A 172 -42.99 -27.16 29.18
N PRO A 173 -41.79 -26.93 28.62
CA PRO A 173 -40.54 -27.36 29.25
C PRO A 173 -40.15 -26.35 30.34
N GLU A 174 -40.33 -26.73 31.60
CA GLU A 174 -39.71 -26.01 32.73
C GLU A 174 -38.18 -26.15 32.73
N GLU A 175 -37.52 -25.27 33.47
CA GLU A 175 -36.07 -25.27 33.66
C GLU A 175 -35.54 -26.60 34.22
N ASN A 176 -34.28 -26.92 33.91
CA ASN A 176 -33.45 -27.56 34.92
C ASN A 176 -32.06 -26.91 34.95
N VAL A 177 -31.90 -25.98 35.88
CA VAL A 177 -30.60 -25.45 36.28
C VAL A 177 -29.86 -26.55 37.03
N GLN A 178 -28.66 -26.90 36.58
CA GLN A 178 -27.71 -27.62 37.43
C GLN A 178 -26.34 -26.95 37.37
N GLU A 179 -26.23 -25.90 38.18
CA GLU A 179 -24.99 -25.36 38.70
C GLU A 179 -24.35 -26.41 39.62
N MET A 180 -23.09 -26.77 39.37
CA MET A 180 -22.25 -27.42 40.38
C MET A 180 -20.78 -27.06 40.18
N THR A 181 -20.28 -26.35 41.18
CA THR A 181 -18.88 -26.01 41.42
C THR A 181 -18.00 -27.24 41.68
N GLU A 182 -16.79 -27.26 41.13
CA GLU A 182 -15.52 -26.99 41.85
C GLU A 182 -14.34 -26.85 40.85
#